data_AF-A0A8D8APG5-F1
#
_entry.id   AF-A0A8D8APG5-F1
#
_cell.length_a   1.000
_cell.length_b   1.000
_cell.length_c   1.000
_cell.angle_alpha   90.00
_cell.angle_beta   90.00
_cell.angle_gamma   90.00
#
_symmetry.space_group_name_H-M   'P 1'
#
loop_
_entity.id
_entity.type
_entity.pdbx_description
1 polymer ?
#
loop_
_entity_poly.entity_id
_entity_poly.type
_entity_poly.pdbx_seq_one_letter_code
_entity_poly.pdbx_strand_id
1 'polypeptide(L)'
;MLSTTSEFRALHMESLLNVYYDALAEHVAAQGLALSQLLPRSEFDASCDHYHLAGLIENCLFCHLILIPMNLAKPMMATSESFDDFIRNGATKVQLCIDSYEQDETFRTRLTDMLSELIEKYIL
;
A
#
# COMPACT_ATOMS: atom_id res chain seq x y z
N MET A 1 2.61 1.21 -3.28
CA MET A 1 3.18 0.95 -1.94
C MET A 1 2.35 1.69 -0.90
N LEU A 2 1.95 0.99 0.17
CA LEU A 2 0.96 1.44 1.17
C LEU A 2 1.29 2.79 1.84
N SER A 3 2.56 3.15 1.94
CA SER A 3 3.04 4.36 2.64
C SER A 3 3.47 5.52 1.73
N THR A 4 3.46 5.38 0.41
CA THR A 4 3.96 6.42 -0.52
C THR A 4 2.88 6.87 -1.51
N THR A 5 2.92 8.10 -1.99
CA THR A 5 2.06 8.60 -3.08
C THR A 5 2.65 8.24 -4.44
N SER A 6 1.85 8.34 -5.50
CA SER A 6 2.34 8.19 -6.88
C SER A 6 3.42 9.24 -7.21
N GLU A 7 3.22 10.50 -6.81
CA GLU A 7 4.19 11.60 -6.96
C GLU A 7 5.51 11.29 -6.26
N PHE A 8 5.46 10.83 -5.00
CA PHE A 8 6.66 10.45 -4.26
C PHE A 8 7.41 9.32 -4.97
N ARG A 9 6.67 8.32 -5.48
CA ARG A 9 7.27 7.21 -6.23
C ARG A 9 7.91 7.68 -7.54
N ALA A 10 7.29 8.62 -8.25
CA ALA A 10 7.85 9.16 -9.49
C ALA A 10 9.24 9.78 -9.27
N LEU A 11 9.49 10.37 -8.10
CA LEU A 11 10.76 11.02 -7.76
C LEU A 11 11.78 10.09 -7.10
N HIS A 12 11.32 9.09 -6.34
CA HIS A 12 12.17 8.35 -5.41
C HIS A 12 12.19 6.83 -5.61
N MET A 13 11.44 6.26 -6.57
CA MET A 13 11.34 4.81 -6.73
C MET A 13 12.70 4.13 -6.88
N GLU A 14 13.55 4.63 -7.77
CA GLU A 14 14.88 4.04 -8.00
C GLU A 14 15.73 4.03 -6.72
N SER A 15 15.72 5.15 -5.98
CA SER A 15 16.43 5.24 -4.70
C SER A 15 15.88 4.27 -3.66
N LEU A 16 14.56 4.08 -3.59
CA LEU A 16 13.94 3.11 -2.68
C LEU A 16 14.34 1.68 -3.02
N LEU A 17 14.32 1.33 -4.31
CA LEU A 17 14.69 0.00 -4.80
C LEU A 17 16.18 -0.28 -4.56
N ASN A 18 17.06 0.72 -4.74
CA ASN A 18 18.48 0.61 -4.40
C ASN A 18 18.67 0.32 -2.91
N VAL A 19 18.06 1.12 -2.04
CA VAL A 19 18.16 0.93 -0.58
C VAL A 19 17.65 -0.45 -0.16
N TYR A 20 16.54 -0.91 -0.75
CA TYR A 20 16.01 -2.25 -0.45
C TYR A 20 16.96 -3.37 -0.89
N TYR A 21 17.49 -3.27 -2.11
CA TYR A 21 18.40 -4.28 -2.65
C TYR A 21 19.71 -4.33 -1.87
N ASP A 22 20.26 -3.17 -1.49
CA ASP A 22 21.50 -3.07 -0.71
C ASP A 22 21.29 -3.64 0.70
N ALA A 23 20.18 -3.31 1.37
CA ALA A 23 19.86 -3.88 2.68
C ALA A 23 19.68 -5.40 2.61
N LEU A 24 19.04 -5.91 1.55
CA LEU A 24 18.93 -7.35 1.32
C LEU A 24 20.32 -7.98 1.11
N ALA A 25 21.21 -7.31 0.38
CA ALA A 25 22.57 -7.78 0.14
C ALA A 25 23.36 -7.88 1.45
N GLU A 26 23.25 -6.89 2.34
CA GLU A 26 23.87 -6.90 3.67
C GLU A 26 23.38 -8.08 4.52
N HIS A 27 22.06 -8.33 4.54
CA HIS A 27 21.48 -9.45 5.28
C HIS A 27 21.93 -10.81 4.75
N VAL A 28 22.03 -10.97 3.43
CA VAL A 28 22.50 -12.20 2.78
C VAL A 28 24.01 -12.38 3.00
N ALA A 29 24.79 -11.30 2.96
CA ALA A 29 26.23 -11.32 3.21
C ALA A 29 26.57 -11.77 4.64
N ALA A 30 25.72 -11.47 5.63
CA ALA A 30 25.86 -11.98 7.00
C ALA A 30 25.86 -13.51 7.09
N GLN A 31 25.36 -14.21 6.06
CA GLN A 31 25.37 -15.67 5.93
C GLN A 31 26.50 -16.20 5.03
N GLY A 32 27.43 -15.34 4.59
CA GLY A 32 28.52 -15.70 3.70
C GLY A 32 28.09 -15.91 2.24
N LEU A 33 26.91 -15.41 1.86
CA LEU A 33 26.35 -15.53 0.52
C LEU A 33 26.44 -14.18 -0.23
N ALA A 34 26.46 -14.23 -1.56
CA ALA A 34 26.40 -13.05 -2.40
C ALA A 34 25.02 -12.91 -3.04
N LEU A 35 24.28 -11.85 -2.71
CA LEU A 35 22.93 -11.63 -3.27
C LEU A 35 22.93 -11.63 -4.80
N SER A 36 23.95 -11.04 -5.43
CA SER A 36 24.06 -10.99 -6.89
C SER A 36 24.15 -12.37 -7.57
N GLN A 37 24.48 -13.43 -6.84
CA GLN A 37 24.47 -14.81 -7.35
C GLN A 37 23.11 -15.50 -7.16
N LEU A 38 22.31 -15.04 -6.19
CA LEU A 38 20.99 -15.60 -5.87
C LEU A 38 19.85 -14.87 -6.58
N LEU A 39 19.96 -13.55 -6.67
CA LEU A 39 19.03 -12.64 -7.30
C LEU A 39 19.84 -11.51 -7.93
N PRO A 40 20.29 -11.66 -9.19
CA PRO A 40 20.97 -10.61 -9.91
C PRO A 40 20.13 -9.33 -9.95
N ARG A 41 20.80 -8.17 -9.97
CA ARG A 41 20.10 -6.87 -9.93
C ARG A 41 19.07 -6.72 -11.05
N SER A 42 19.40 -7.17 -12.25
CA SER A 42 18.48 -7.15 -13.40
C SER A 42 17.21 -7.98 -13.19
N GLU A 43 17.32 -9.12 -12.49
CA GLU A 43 16.16 -9.96 -12.17
C GLU A 43 15.31 -9.34 -11.06
N PHE A 44 15.96 -8.69 -10.08
CA PHE A 44 15.25 -7.91 -9.08
C PHE A 44 14.45 -6.77 -9.71
N ASP A 45 15.07 -5.95 -10.56
CA ASP A 45 14.39 -4.83 -11.23
C ASP A 45 13.22 -5.34 -12.09
N ALA A 46 13.43 -6.40 -12.88
CA ALA A 46 12.37 -7.03 -13.66
C ALA A 46 11.23 -7.58 -12.79
N SER A 47 11.53 -8.09 -11.59
CA SER A 47 10.51 -8.54 -10.65
C SER A 47 9.70 -7.37 -10.09
N CYS A 48 10.34 -6.23 -9.79
CA CYS A 48 9.67 -5.03 -9.32
C CYS A 48 8.67 -4.49 -10.36
N ASP A 49 9.06 -4.51 -11.64
CA ASP A 49 8.17 -4.12 -12.74
C ASP A 49 7.01 -5.12 -12.89
N HIS A 50 7.31 -6.42 -12.85
CA HIS A 50 6.30 -7.48 -12.97
C HIS A 50 5.22 -7.38 -11.87
N TYR A 51 5.62 -7.15 -10.63
CA TYR A 51 4.69 -7.10 -9.48
C TYR A 51 4.10 -5.71 -9.21
N HIS A 52 4.43 -4.69 -10.01
CA HIS A 52 3.93 -3.33 -9.79
C HIS A 52 2.41 -3.25 -9.72
N LEU A 53 1.72 -3.85 -10.71
CA LEU A 53 0.25 -3.86 -10.76
C LEU A 53 -0.35 -4.59 -9.56
N ALA A 54 0.20 -5.75 -9.20
CA ALA A 54 -0.26 -6.50 -8.03
C ALA A 54 -0.16 -5.67 -6.75
N GLY A 55 0.95 -4.94 -6.58
CA GLY A 55 1.15 -4.03 -5.45
C GLY A 55 0.17 -2.84 -5.45
N LEU A 56 -0.25 -2.32 -6.61
CA LEU A 56 -1.28 -1.27 -6.68
C LEU A 56 -2.68 -1.80 -6.36
N ILE A 57 -3.02 -3.00 -6.84
CA ILE A 57 -4.30 -3.64 -6.52
C ILE A 57 -4.40 -3.90 -5.02
N GLU A 58 -3.36 -4.50 -4.42
CA GLU A 58 -3.29 -4.74 -2.98
C GLU A 58 -3.47 -3.42 -2.21
N ASN A 59 -2.79 -2.36 -2.65
CA ASN A 59 -2.90 -1.04 -2.04
C ASN A 59 -4.35 -0.54 -2.00
N CYS A 60 -5.11 -0.70 -3.09
CA CYS A 60 -6.53 -0.33 -3.15
C CYS A 60 -7.42 -1.21 -2.23
N LEU A 61 -7.09 -2.50 -2.12
CA LEU A 61 -7.82 -3.46 -1.28
C LEU A 61 -7.63 -3.22 0.23
N PHE A 62 -6.51 -2.65 0.66
CA PHE A 62 -6.22 -2.48 2.08
C PHE A 62 -6.27 -1.04 2.57
N CYS A 63 -5.93 -0.04 1.75
CA CYS A 63 -5.82 1.34 2.23
C CYS A 63 -7.13 1.91 2.79
N HIS A 64 -8.27 1.55 2.21
CA HIS A 64 -9.59 1.98 2.70
C HIS A 64 -9.93 1.43 4.10
N LEU A 65 -9.22 0.40 4.57
CA LEU A 65 -9.36 -0.18 5.91
C LEU A 65 -8.36 0.40 6.90
N ILE A 66 -7.10 0.55 6.49
CA ILE A 66 -6.00 0.91 7.40
C ILE A 66 -5.84 2.42 7.60
N LEU A 67 -6.32 3.23 6.64
CA LEU A 67 -6.19 4.69 6.70
C LEU A 67 -7.39 5.36 7.35
N ILE A 68 -8.40 4.60 7.80
CA ILE A 68 -9.61 5.15 8.43
C ILE A 68 -9.19 6.09 9.58
N PRO A 69 -9.64 7.36 9.57
CA PRO A 69 -9.31 8.33 10.60
C PRO A 69 -9.68 7.81 11.99
N MET A 70 -8.79 8.00 12.96
CA MET A 70 -8.95 7.42 14.30
C MET A 70 -10.24 7.87 15.00
N ASN A 71 -10.68 9.11 14.76
CA ASN A 71 -11.96 9.62 15.27
C ASN A 71 -13.16 8.83 14.74
N LEU A 72 -13.10 8.34 13.50
CA LEU A 72 -14.15 7.55 12.86
C LEU A 72 -14.01 6.05 13.13
N ALA A 73 -12.79 5.55 13.35
CA ALA A 73 -12.53 4.15 13.69
C ALA A 73 -12.90 3.80 15.16
N LYS A 74 -12.82 4.77 16.09
CA LYS A 74 -13.07 4.54 17.52
C LYS A 74 -14.41 3.88 17.83
N PRO A 75 -15.57 4.34 17.30
CA PRO A 75 -16.86 3.71 17.57
C PRO A 75 -16.93 2.25 17.12
N MET A 76 -16.34 1.93 15.97
CA MET A 76 -16.25 0.56 15.45
C MET A 76 -15.44 -0.35 16.37
N MET A 77 -14.42 0.17 17.05
CA MET A 77 -13.56 -0.60 17.96
C MET A 77 -14.08 -0.66 19.41
N ALA A 78 -15.28 -0.13 19.67
CA ALA A 78 -15.78 0.01 21.04
C ALA A 78 -16.21 -1.32 21.68
N THR A 79 -16.80 -2.23 20.91
CA THR A 79 -17.27 -3.54 21.37
C THR A 79 -16.97 -4.64 20.35
N SER A 80 -17.08 -5.90 20.77
CA SER A 80 -16.99 -7.04 19.85
C SER A 80 -18.10 -7.02 18.79
N GLU A 81 -19.29 -6.53 19.16
CA GLU A 81 -20.45 -6.42 18.26
C GLU A 81 -20.22 -5.33 17.21
N SER A 82 -19.76 -4.13 17.61
CA SER A 82 -19.46 -3.06 16.65
C SER A 82 -18.33 -3.43 15.70
N PHE A 83 -17.36 -4.21 16.18
CA PHE A 83 -16.28 -4.72 15.35
C PHE A 83 -16.77 -5.82 14.39
N ASP A 84 -17.61 -6.75 14.85
CA ASP A 84 -18.18 -7.80 14.00
C ASP A 84 -19.09 -7.21 12.92
N ASP A 85 -19.90 -6.18 13.26
CA ASP A 85 -20.71 -5.45 12.29
C ASP A 85 -19.83 -4.80 11.21
N PHE A 86 -18.75 -4.11 11.57
CA PHE A 86 -17.83 -3.57 10.55
C PHE A 86 -17.22 -4.64 9.63
N ILE A 87 -16.82 -5.78 10.18
CA ILE A 87 -16.18 -6.85 9.40
C ILE A 87 -17.18 -7.57 8.48
N ARG A 88 -18.42 -7.78 8.94
CA ARG A 88 -19.41 -8.62 8.23
C ARG A 88 -20.46 -7.84 7.45
N ASN A 89 -20.76 -6.61 7.86
CA ASN A 89 -21.78 -5.77 7.25
C ASN A 89 -21.15 -4.80 6.24
N GLY A 90 -21.32 -5.13 4.96
CA GLY A 90 -20.82 -4.30 3.86
C GLY A 90 -21.35 -2.87 3.89
N ALA A 91 -22.59 -2.64 4.35
CA ALA A 91 -23.17 -1.29 4.41
C ALA A 91 -22.46 -0.41 5.45
N THR A 92 -22.17 -0.96 6.63
CA THR A 92 -21.42 -0.25 7.68
C THR A 92 -20.02 0.12 7.19
N LYS A 93 -19.32 -0.81 6.54
CA LYS A 93 -18.00 -0.56 5.98
C LYS A 93 -18.01 0.52 4.88
N VAL A 94 -18.99 0.47 3.98
CA VAL A 94 -19.14 1.48 2.91
C VAL A 94 -19.40 2.85 3.51
N GLN A 95 -20.32 2.96 4.48
CA GLN A 95 -20.61 4.24 5.13
C GLN A 95 -19.36 4.82 5.80
N LEU A 96 -18.60 3.99 6.53
CA LEU A 96 -17.36 4.44 7.18
C LEU A 96 -16.31 4.94 6.17
N CYS A 97 -16.20 4.31 5.00
CA CYS A 97 -15.32 4.78 3.93
C CYS A 97 -15.79 6.12 3.35
N ILE A 98 -17.10 6.29 3.14
CA ILE A 98 -17.69 7.55 2.67
C ILE A 98 -17.43 8.67 3.69
N ASP A 99 -17.74 8.42 4.96
CA ASP A 99 -17.51 9.38 6.05
C ASP A 99 -16.03 9.77 6.15
N SER A 100 -15.13 8.80 6.03
CA SER A 100 -13.67 9.03 6.00
C SER A 100 -13.26 9.89 4.82
N TYR A 101 -13.81 9.61 3.64
CA TYR A 101 -13.53 10.37 2.42
C TYR A 101 -14.08 11.80 2.49
N GLU A 102 -15.21 12.03 3.14
CA GLU A 102 -15.81 13.37 3.26
C GLU A 102 -15.16 14.22 4.37
N GLN A 103 -14.70 13.59 5.45
CA GLN A 103 -14.25 14.31 6.65
C GLN A 103 -12.73 14.41 6.80
N ASP A 104 -11.94 13.54 6.15
CA ASP A 104 -10.48 13.52 6.27
C ASP A 104 -9.77 13.71 4.93
N GLU A 105 -9.02 14.80 4.82
CA GLU A 105 -8.29 15.16 3.60
C GLU A 105 -7.17 14.17 3.28
N THR A 106 -6.52 13.60 4.30
CA THR A 106 -5.43 12.64 4.11
C THR A 106 -5.98 11.37 3.49
N PHE A 107 -7.04 10.80 4.08
CA PHE A 107 -7.74 9.63 3.55
C PHE A 107 -8.21 9.86 2.11
N ARG A 108 -8.86 10.99 1.85
CA ARG A 108 -9.34 11.38 0.51
C ARG A 108 -8.21 11.42 -0.50
N THR A 109 -7.14 12.14 -0.18
CA THR A 109 -5.98 12.32 -1.07
C THR A 109 -5.32 11.00 -1.36
N ARG A 110 -5.09 10.17 -0.32
CA ARG A 110 -4.49 8.85 -0.46
C ARG A 110 -5.36 7.93 -1.32
N LEU A 111 -6.67 7.86 -1.07
CA LEU A 111 -7.57 6.99 -1.82
C LEU A 111 -7.65 7.40 -3.29
N THR A 112 -7.74 8.71 -3.56
CA THR A 112 -7.79 9.26 -4.91
C THR A 112 -6.49 8.96 -5.67
N ASP A 113 -5.32 9.22 -5.06
CA ASP A 113 -4.00 8.98 -5.66
C ASP A 113 -3.84 7.53 -6.14
N MET A 114 -4.20 6.55 -5.30
CA MET A 114 -4.04 5.13 -5.64
C MET A 114 -5.01 4.69 -6.75
N LEU A 115 -6.26 5.15 -6.71
CA LEU A 115 -7.25 4.81 -7.74
C LEU A 115 -6.89 5.47 -9.07
N SER A 116 -6.47 6.73 -9.06
CA SER A 116 -6.01 7.44 -10.25
C SER A 116 -4.82 6.74 -10.89
N GLU A 117 -3.78 6.39 -10.10
CA GLU A 117 -2.60 5.70 -10.65
C GLU A 117 -2.97 4.34 -11.27
N LEU A 118 -3.86 3.58 -10.63
CA LEU A 118 -4.33 2.30 -11.17
C LEU A 118 -5.06 2.49 -12.50
N ILE A 119 -5.97 3.46 -12.57
CA ILE A 119 -6.77 3.74 -13.77
C ILE A 119 -5.88 4.26 -14.90
N GLU A 120 -5.03 5.25 -14.63
CA GLU A 120 -4.20 5.92 -15.63
C GLU A 120 -3.10 5.03 -16.20
N LYS A 121 -2.58 4.06 -15.44
CA LYS A 121 -1.50 3.18 -15.93
C LYS A 121 -2.00 1.89 -16.58
N TYR A 122 -3.19 1.41 -16.21
CA TYR A 122 -3.61 0.03 -16.53
C TYR A 122 -5.01 -0.11 -17.13
N ILE A 123 -5.82 0.96 -17.17
CA ILE A 123 -7.20 0.90 -17.66
C ILE A 123 -7.42 1.86 -18.84
N LEU A 124 -7.00 3.11 -18.70
CA LEU A 124 -7.06 4.14 -19.76
C LEU A 124 -5.78 4.14 -20.59
#